data_AF-A0A4Q7QSN0-F1
#
_entry.id   AF-A0A4Q7QSN0-F1
#
_cell.length_a   1.000
_cell.length_b   1.000
_cell.length_c   1.000
_cell.angle_alpha   90.00
_cell.angle_beta   90.00
_cell.angle_gamma   90.00
#
_symmetry.space_group_name_H-M   'P 1'
#
loop_
_entity.id
_entity.type
_entity.pdbx_description
1 polymer ?
#
loop_
_entity_poly.entity_id
_entity_poly.type
_entity_poly.pdbx_seq_one_letter_code
_entity_poly.pdbx_strand_id
1 'polypeptide(L)'
;MTSAWRMLLLSGLISVFTGIFFVTDLLKTKSAAGMGLWGYFLLFWGIVAVMVSFKQMPVFWLMKVLAGAGILLHGSLFLYWLLFPEGLGEELGKGNSFYGITSGLSVVFCIIIIGKKTKKKFRSHSISK
;
A
#
# COMPACT_ATOMS: atom_id res chain seq x y z
N MET A 1 14.19 -9.89 9.98
CA MET A 1 13.43 -8.98 9.08
C MET A 1 13.76 -7.53 9.42
N THR A 2 14.35 -6.77 8.49
CA THR A 2 14.75 -5.36 8.72
C THR A 2 13.53 -4.45 8.88
N SER A 3 13.73 -3.24 9.43
CA SER A 3 12.63 -2.28 9.64
C SER A 3 11.91 -1.89 8.34
N ALA A 4 12.60 -1.82 7.20
CA ALA A 4 11.96 -1.48 5.91
C ALA A 4 11.03 -2.59 5.40
N TRP A 5 11.44 -3.85 5.55
CA TRP A 5 10.57 -5.00 5.23
C TRP A 5 9.35 -5.06 6.13
N ARG A 6 9.50 -4.75 7.43
CA ARG A 6 8.36 -4.70 8.37
C ARG A 6 7.37 -3.61 7.99
N MET A 7 7.87 -2.44 7.58
CA MET A 7 7.03 -1.34 7.10
C MET A 7 6.29 -1.69 5.80
N LEU A 8 6.97 -2.36 4.84
CA LEU A 8 6.33 -2.82 3.61
C LEU A 8 5.25 -3.87 3.91
N LEU A 9 5.52 -4.79 4.85
CA LEU A 9 4.54 -5.78 5.29
C LEU A 9 3.31 -5.12 5.90
N LEU A 10 3.49 -4.17 6.82
CA LEU A 10 2.39 -3.46 7.47
C LEU A 10 1.56 -2.66 6.45
N SER A 11 2.22 -1.95 5.55
CA SER A 11 1.56 -1.22 4.47
C SER A 11 0.79 -2.16 3.53
N GLY A 12 1.38 -3.32 3.19
CA GLY A 12 0.71 -4.36 2.41
C GLY A 12 -0.52 -4.93 3.11
N LEU A 13 -0.43 -5.22 4.41
CA LEU A 13 -1.57 -5.71 5.21
C LEU A 13 -2.69 -4.67 5.26
N ILE A 14 -2.37 -3.40 5.51
CA ILE A 14 -3.34 -2.29 5.45
C ILE A 14 -4.05 -2.30 4.10
N SER A 15 -3.30 -2.37 3.01
CA SER A 15 -3.87 -2.40 1.65
C SER A 15 -4.79 -3.60 1.41
N VAL A 16 -4.42 -4.79 1.89
CA VAL A 16 -5.29 -5.98 1.79
C VAL A 16 -6.60 -5.75 2.54
N PHE A 17 -6.56 -5.29 3.79
CA PHE A 17 -7.77 -5.03 4.56
C PHE A 17 -8.63 -3.97 3.90
N THR A 18 -8.06 -2.82 3.55
CA THR A 18 -8.78 -1.74 2.85
C THR A 18 -9.39 -2.25 1.54
N GLY A 19 -8.64 -3.00 0.73
CA GLY A 19 -9.12 -3.58 -0.51
C GLY A 19 -10.32 -4.52 -0.32
N ILE A 20 -10.24 -5.43 0.66
CA ILE A 20 -11.35 -6.36 0.98
C ILE A 20 -12.60 -5.57 1.37
N PHE A 21 -12.45 -4.56 2.22
CA PHE A 21 -13.58 -3.73 2.63
C PHE A 21 -14.22 -3.00 1.45
N PHE A 22 -13.43 -2.36 0.59
CA PHE A 22 -13.93 -1.68 -0.61
C PHE A 22 -14.68 -2.63 -1.56
N VAL A 23 -14.12 -3.82 -1.81
CA VAL A 23 -14.76 -4.83 -2.68
C VAL A 23 -16.05 -5.37 -2.03
N THR A 24 -16.04 -5.61 -0.72
CA THR A 24 -17.21 -6.13 0.00
C THR A 24 -18.33 -5.09 0.07
N ASP A 25 -17.99 -3.82 0.24
CA ASP A 25 -18.98 -2.75 0.28
C ASP A 25 -19.63 -2.53 -1.09
N LEU A 26 -18.86 -2.69 -2.18
CA LEU A 26 -19.39 -2.66 -3.54
C LEU A 26 -20.42 -3.76 -3.81
N LEU A 27 -20.18 -4.97 -3.29
CA LEU A 27 -21.14 -6.08 -3.40
C LEU A 27 -22.46 -5.77 -2.68
N LYS A 28 -22.44 -4.90 -1.66
CA LYS A 28 -23.63 -4.51 -0.90
C LYS A 28 -24.37 -3.32 -1.53
N THR A 29 -23.66 -2.32 -2.02
CA THR A 29 -24.28 -1.04 -2.44
C THR A 29 -24.63 -0.97 -3.93
N LYS A 30 -24.15 -1.91 -4.78
CA LYS A 30 -24.41 -2.00 -6.24
C LYS A 30 -24.15 -0.72 -7.09
N SER A 31 -23.79 0.41 -6.49
CA SER A 31 -23.72 1.72 -7.14
C SER A 31 -22.29 2.29 -7.29
N ALA A 32 -21.28 1.66 -6.70
CA ALA A 32 -19.92 2.22 -6.60
C ALA A 32 -18.95 1.70 -7.69
N ALA A 33 -19.34 1.78 -8.97
CA ALA A 33 -18.54 1.24 -10.09
C ALA A 33 -17.09 1.79 -10.16
N GLY A 34 -16.84 3.02 -9.68
CA GLY A 34 -15.52 3.64 -9.66
C GLY A 34 -14.63 3.21 -8.48
N MET A 35 -15.18 3.14 -7.27
CA MET A 35 -14.41 2.80 -6.05
C MET A 35 -14.14 1.30 -5.90
N GLY A 36 -14.92 0.45 -6.56
CA GLY A 36 -14.65 -0.98 -6.67
C GLY A 36 -13.32 -1.36 -7.25
N LEU A 37 -12.97 -0.71 -8.36
CA LEU A 37 -11.74 -0.98 -9.08
C LEU A 37 -10.51 -0.64 -8.23
N TRP A 38 -10.59 0.44 -7.44
CA TRP A 38 -9.58 0.80 -6.45
C TRP A 38 -9.39 -0.29 -5.40
N GLY A 39 -10.49 -0.90 -4.91
CA GLY A 39 -10.44 -2.03 -3.99
C GLY A 39 -9.60 -3.20 -4.53
N TYR A 40 -9.77 -3.56 -5.80
CA TYR A 40 -8.98 -4.63 -6.43
C TYR A 40 -7.50 -4.26 -6.60
N PHE A 41 -7.18 -3.03 -6.99
CA PHE A 41 -5.79 -2.57 -7.08
C PHE A 41 -5.08 -2.60 -5.72
N LEU A 42 -5.77 -2.17 -4.66
CA LEU A 42 -5.26 -2.25 -3.28
C LEU A 42 -5.05 -3.70 -2.83
N LEU A 43 -5.98 -4.59 -3.14
CA LEU A 43 -5.87 -6.01 -2.82
C LEU A 43 -4.66 -6.64 -3.52
N PHE A 44 -4.54 -6.42 -4.83
CA PHE A 44 -3.44 -6.96 -5.63
C PHE A 44 -2.09 -6.46 -5.13
N TRP A 45 -1.94 -5.13 -4.98
CA TRP A 45 -0.70 -4.54 -4.49
C TRP A 45 -0.38 -5.00 -3.06
N GLY A 46 -1.38 -5.07 -2.18
CA GLY A 46 -1.23 -5.53 -0.81
C GLY A 46 -0.70 -6.96 -0.73
N ILE A 47 -1.27 -7.89 -1.51
CA ILE A 47 -0.79 -9.27 -1.60
C ILE A 47 0.66 -9.32 -2.09
N VAL A 48 0.99 -8.59 -3.16
CA VAL A 48 2.36 -8.52 -3.69
C VAL A 48 3.33 -7.98 -2.64
N ALA A 49 2.98 -6.89 -1.94
CA ALA A 49 3.80 -6.29 -0.90
C ALA A 49 4.02 -7.26 0.28
N VAL A 50 2.99 -7.99 0.71
CA VAL A 50 3.08 -9.02 1.75
C VAL A 50 4.00 -10.17 1.32
N MET A 51 3.79 -10.72 0.12
CA MET A 51 4.59 -11.83 -0.41
C MET A 51 6.07 -11.45 -0.55
N VAL A 52 6.36 -10.29 -1.12
CA VAL A 52 7.72 -9.79 -1.31
C VAL A 52 8.39 -9.50 0.05
N SER A 53 7.63 -9.00 1.02
CA SER A 53 8.13 -8.77 2.38
C SER A 53 8.50 -10.07 3.11
N PHE A 54 7.68 -11.12 2.98
CA PHE A 54 7.98 -12.43 3.57
C PHE A 54 9.17 -13.10 2.91
N LYS A 55 9.25 -13.06 1.57
CA LYS A 55 10.37 -13.66 0.81
C LYS A 55 11.68 -12.89 0.97
N GLN A 56 11.66 -11.66 1.51
CA GLN A 56 12.84 -10.79 1.69
C GLN A 56 13.74 -10.77 0.46
N MET A 57 13.14 -10.57 -0.72
CA MET A 57 13.86 -10.66 -1.99
C MET A 57 15.11 -9.77 -1.97
N PRO A 58 16.27 -10.26 -2.45
CA PRO A 58 17.54 -9.52 -2.37
C PRO A 58 17.57 -8.26 -3.24
N VAL A 59 16.54 -8.04 -4.06
CA VAL A 59 16.38 -6.90 -4.96
C VAL A 59 15.84 -5.70 -4.19
N PHE A 60 16.72 -4.97 -3.49
CA PHE A 60 16.32 -3.79 -2.71
C PHE A 60 15.65 -2.68 -3.54
N TRP A 61 15.92 -2.61 -4.85
CA TRP A 61 15.26 -1.67 -5.74
C TRP A 61 13.77 -2.00 -5.91
N LEU A 62 13.41 -3.29 -5.94
CA LEU A 62 12.01 -3.74 -6.01
C LEU A 62 11.21 -3.22 -4.81
N MET A 63 11.80 -3.21 -3.61
CA MET A 63 11.16 -2.65 -2.42
C MET A 63 10.84 -1.15 -2.57
N LYS A 64 11.73 -0.38 -3.23
CA LYS A 64 11.49 1.05 -3.49
C LYS A 64 10.42 1.27 -4.56
N VAL A 65 10.42 0.45 -5.62
CA VAL A 65 9.39 0.48 -6.66
C VAL A 65 8.02 0.15 -6.05
N LEU A 66 7.95 -0.89 -5.22
CA LEU A 66 6.72 -1.26 -4.53
C LEU A 66 6.25 -0.17 -3.57
N ALA A 67 7.16 0.44 -2.80
CA ALA A 67 6.82 1.58 -1.95
C ALA A 67 6.33 2.78 -2.77
N GLY A 68 6.93 3.07 -3.92
CA GLY A 68 6.46 4.11 -4.83
C GLY A 68 5.04 3.85 -5.33
N ALA A 69 4.75 2.62 -5.76
CA ALA A 69 3.40 2.21 -6.13
C ALA A 69 2.40 2.33 -4.96
N GLY A 70 2.82 1.98 -3.74
CA GLY A 70 2.02 2.17 -2.53
C GLY A 70 1.68 3.62 -2.23
N ILE A 71 2.62 4.55 -2.44
CA ILE A 71 2.37 6.00 -2.33
C ILE A 71 1.34 6.45 -3.36
N LEU A 72 1.45 6.00 -4.62
CA LEU A 72 0.47 6.39 -5.64
C LEU A 72 -0.93 5.87 -5.32
N LEU A 73 -1.03 4.61 -4.90
CA LEU A 73 -2.31 3.97 -4.59
C LEU A 73 -2.96 4.54 -3.34
N HIS A 74 -2.26 4.57 -2.21
CA HIS A 74 -2.84 5.09 -0.96
C HIS A 74 -2.83 6.61 -0.88
N GLY A 75 -1.90 7.27 -1.58
CA GLY A 75 -1.81 8.73 -1.62
C GLY A 75 -2.95 9.34 -2.42
N SER A 76 -3.39 8.73 -3.52
CA SER A 76 -4.60 9.16 -4.23
C SER A 76 -5.84 9.04 -3.35
N LEU A 77 -5.99 7.91 -2.63
CA LEU A 77 -7.09 7.70 -1.67
C LEU A 77 -7.06 8.70 -0.51
N PHE A 78 -5.89 8.95 0.06
CA PHE A 78 -5.72 9.92 1.14
C PHE A 78 -6.01 11.35 0.68
N LEU A 79 -5.52 11.74 -0.50
CA LEU A 79 -5.79 13.06 -1.09
C LEU A 79 -7.28 13.22 -1.43
N TYR A 80 -7.90 12.18 -1.99
CA TYR A 80 -9.32 12.19 -2.30
C TYR A 80 -10.16 12.36 -1.03
N TRP A 81 -9.79 11.66 0.06
CA TRP A 81 -10.39 11.85 1.38
C TRP A 81 -10.21 13.25 1.95
N LEU A 82 -9.02 13.84 1.78
CA LEU A 82 -8.70 15.17 2.29
C LEU A 82 -9.46 16.27 1.52
N LEU A 83 -9.59 16.12 0.20
CA LEU A 83 -10.22 17.10 -0.69
C LEU A 83 -11.74 17.02 -0.69
N PHE A 84 -12.30 15.83 -0.48
CA PHE A 84 -13.75 15.59 -0.54
C PHE A 84 -14.22 14.85 0.73
N PRO A 85 -14.17 15.51 1.91
CA PRO A 85 -14.56 14.91 3.18
C PRO A 85 -16.05 14.52 3.21
N GLU A 86 -16.90 15.22 2.46
CA GLU A 86 -18.35 14.94 2.34
C GLU A 86 -18.66 13.96 1.21
N GLY A 87 -17.95 14.03 0.07
CA GLY A 87 -18.24 13.25 -1.14
C GLY A 87 -17.87 11.76 -1.05
N LEU A 88 -16.95 11.38 -0.15
CA LEU A 88 -16.71 9.97 0.17
C LEU A 88 -17.79 9.40 1.13
N GLY A 89 -18.45 10.25 1.92
CA GLY A 89 -19.40 9.83 2.96
C GLY A 89 -20.73 9.31 2.41
N GLU A 90 -21.17 9.82 1.25
CA GLU A 90 -22.40 9.35 0.59
C GLU A 90 -22.19 8.04 -0.18
N GLU A 91 -20.99 7.76 -0.70
CA GLU A 91 -20.72 6.52 -1.45
C GLU A 91 -20.11 5.38 -0.60
N LEU A 92 -19.45 5.67 0.53
CA LEU A 92 -18.78 4.67 1.41
C LEU A 92 -19.34 4.60 2.85
N GLY A 93 -20.38 5.39 3.15
CA GLY A 93 -20.99 5.43 4.49
C GLY A 93 -20.04 5.95 5.59
N LYS A 94 -20.50 5.90 6.84
CA LYS A 94 -19.81 6.40 8.07
C LYS A 94 -18.38 5.86 8.31
N GLY A 95 -17.84 4.97 7.47
CA GLY A 95 -16.47 4.46 7.51
C GLY A 95 -15.39 5.41 6.96
N ASN A 96 -15.79 6.59 6.45
CA ASN A 96 -14.92 7.50 5.70
C ASN A 96 -13.58 7.84 6.40
N SER A 97 -13.61 8.21 7.68
CA SER A 97 -12.40 8.57 8.42
C SER A 97 -11.42 7.42 8.62
N PHE A 98 -11.90 6.17 8.70
CA PHE A 98 -11.03 5.02 8.91
C PHE A 98 -10.18 4.74 7.66
N TYR A 99 -10.76 4.82 6.47
CA TYR A 99 -10.05 4.57 5.20
C TYR A 99 -9.03 5.65 4.87
N GLY A 100 -9.38 6.92 5.12
CA GLY A 100 -8.45 8.04 4.99
C GLY A 100 -7.24 7.89 5.90
N ILE A 101 -7.46 7.65 7.19
CA ILE A 101 -6.37 7.52 8.18
C ILE A 101 -5.47 6.32 7.88
N THR A 102 -6.06 5.16 7.60
CA THR A 102 -5.29 3.93 7.28
C THR A 102 -4.49 4.07 5.99
N SER A 103 -5.05 4.71 4.96
CA SER A 103 -4.33 5.03 3.73
C SER A 103 -3.20 6.03 3.98
N GLY A 104 -3.44 7.08 4.76
CA GLY A 104 -2.39 8.03 5.17
C GLY A 104 -1.23 7.35 5.91
N LEU A 105 -1.52 6.44 6.85
CA LEU A 105 -0.50 5.64 7.54
C LEU A 105 0.31 4.76 6.57
N SER A 106 -0.37 4.13 5.60
CA SER A 106 0.29 3.32 4.56
C SER A 106 1.25 4.18 3.71
N VAL A 107 0.84 5.39 3.29
CA VAL A 107 1.69 6.35 2.58
C VAL A 107 2.93 6.73 3.39
N VAL A 108 2.78 7.02 4.69
CA VAL A 108 3.90 7.36 5.57
C VAL A 108 4.93 6.22 5.63
N PHE A 109 4.48 4.97 5.76
CA PHE A 109 5.38 3.81 5.73
C PHE A 109 6.13 3.70 4.40
N CYS A 110 5.44 3.90 3.28
CA CYS A 110 6.08 3.86 1.96
C CYS A 110 7.09 4.99 1.75
N ILE A 111 6.79 6.22 2.19
CA ILE A 111 7.73 7.36 2.12
C ILE A 111 9.00 7.07 2.92
N ILE A 112 8.86 6.53 4.13
CA ILE A 112 10.02 6.16 4.96
C ILE A 112 10.89 5.11 4.25
N ILE A 113 10.28 4.13 3.57
CA ILE A 113 11.02 3.11 2.81
C ILE A 113 11.82 3.73 1.65
N ILE A 114 11.23 4.67 0.91
CA ILE A 114 11.91 5.36 -0.20
C ILE A 114 13.07 6.23 0.31
N GLY A 115 12.82 7.02 1.36
CA GLY A 115 13.78 7.94 1.95
C GLY A 115 14.96 7.24 2.64
N LYS A 116 14.83 5.95 2.97
CA LYS A 116 15.90 5.19 3.60
C LYS A 116 17.04 4.95 2.60
N LYS A 117 18.25 5.41 2.94
CA LYS A 117 19.48 5.13 2.18
C LYS A 117 19.72 3.62 2.17
N THR A 118 19.66 3.03 0.97
CA THR A 118 19.95 1.62 0.76
C THR A 118 21.46 1.46 0.74
N LYS A 119 22.05 0.91 1.80
CA LYS A 119 23.46 0.47 1.74
C LYS A 119 23.52 -0.65 0.70
N LYS A 120 24.09 -0.39 -0.48
CA LYS A 120 24.37 -1.42 -1.50
C LYS A 120 25.22 -2.49 -0.85
N LYS A 121 24.62 -3.60 -0.41
CA LYS A 121 25.36 -4.83 -0.14
C LYS A 121 25.43 -5.60 -1.45
N PHE A 122 26.14 -5.04 -2.44
CA PHE A 122 26.64 -5.86 -3.54
C PHE A 122 27.71 -6.75 -2.90
N ARG A 123 27.32 -7.97 -2.53
CA ARG A 123 28.27 -9.00 -2.12
C ARG A 123 29.05 -9.33 -3.39
N SER A 124 30.15 -8.62 -3.60
CA SER A 124 31.18 -8.99 -4.57
C SER A 124 31.59 -10.42 -4.21
N HIS A 125 31.09 -11.40 -4.96
CA HIS A 125 31.75 -12.69 -5.03
C HIS A 125 33.10 -12.42 -5.67
N SER A 126 34.12 -12.21 -4.82
CA SER A 126 35.50 -12.39 -5.23
C SER A 126 35.62 -13.86 -5.64
N ILE A 127 35.60 -14.11 -6.94
CA ILE A 127 36.07 -15.36 -7.50
C ILE A 127 37.59 -15.27 -7.36
N SER A 128 38.11 -15.86 -6.28
CA SER A 128 39.53 -16.17 -6.16
C SER A 128 39.88 -17.13 -7.29
N LYS A 129 40.74 -16.69 -8.20
CA LYS A 129 41.58 -17.57 -9.00
C LYS A 129 43.01 -17.42 -8.50
#